data_AF-K1RR02-F1
#
_entry.id   AF-K1RR02-F1
#
_cell.length_a   1.000
_cell.length_b   1.000
_cell.length_c   1.000
_cell.angle_alpha   90.00
_cell.angle_beta   90.00
_cell.angle_gamma   90.00
#
_symmetry.space_group_name_H-M   'P 1'
#
loop_
_entity.id
_entity.type
_entity.pdbx_description
1 polymer ?
#
loop_
_entity_poly.entity_id
_entity_poly.type
_entity_poly.pdbx_seq_one_letter_code
_entity_poly.pdbx_strand_id
1 'polypeptide(L)'
;MEVLNSVLEHIIDLYSRIENRETDIITKIQEYYLKAQYRKEGYHPYCDAKGEFTAKLIRVEPDGHLILKDKNGSLRKYAFQRS
;
A
#
# COMPACT_ATOMS: atom_id res chain seq x y z
N MET A 1 9.67 5.87 25.98
CA MET A 1 8.27 6.32 25.80
C MET A 1 8.11 7.37 24.71
N GLU A 2 9.15 8.15 24.35
CA GLU A 2 9.05 9.20 23.32
C GLU A 2 8.60 8.70 21.94
N VAL A 3 9.12 7.55 21.49
CA VAL A 3 8.75 6.98 20.18
C VAL A 3 7.26 6.62 20.11
N LEU A 4 6.71 6.03 21.18
CA LEU A 4 5.29 5.67 21.22
C LEU A 4 4.40 6.92 21.16
N ASN A 5 4.74 7.94 21.95
CA ASN A 5 3.99 9.19 21.97
C ASN A 5 4.03 9.88 20.60
N SER A 6 5.21 9.94 19.97
CA SER A 6 5.34 10.51 18.62
C SER A 6 4.51 9.76 17.57
N VAL A 7 4.44 8.43 17.65
CA VAL A 7 3.59 7.62 16.76
C VAL A 7 2.11 7.91 17.01
N LEU A 8 1.69 7.99 18.27
CA LEU A 8 0.30 8.28 18.63
C LEU A 8 -0.13 9.68 18.18
N GLU A 9 0.70 10.69 18.42
CA GLU A 9 0.45 12.06 17.97
C GLU A 9 0.28 12.13 16.46
N HIS A 10 1.14 11.44 15.71
CA HIS A 10 1.05 11.43 14.25
C HIS A 10 -0.21 10.72 13.74
N ILE A 11 -0.61 9.61 14.38
CA ILE A 11 -1.86 8.91 14.03
C ILE A 11 -3.07 9.80 14.32
N ILE A 12 -3.12 10.46 15.48
CA ILE A 12 -4.24 11.35 15.88
C ILE A 12 -4.36 12.53 14.93
N ASP A 13 -3.24 13.15 14.53
CA ASP A 13 -3.23 14.24 13.53
C ASP A 13 -3.84 13.78 12.20
N LEU A 14 -3.39 12.64 11.67
CA LEU A 14 -3.90 12.09 10.41
C LEU A 14 -5.40 11.82 10.47
N TYR A 15 -5.89 11.23 11.56
CA TYR A 15 -7.33 10.97 11.74
C TYR A 15 -8.15 12.26 11.83
N SER A 16 -7.67 13.25 12.59
CA SER A 16 -8.35 14.53 12.75
C SER A 16 -8.50 15.25 11.41
N ARG A 17 -7.47 15.17 10.54
CA ARG A 17 -7.49 15.78 9.21
C ARG A 17 -8.45 15.08 8.24
N ILE A 18 -8.59 13.75 8.37
CA ILE A 18 -9.62 12.98 7.66
C ILE A 18 -11.02 13.39 8.12
N GLU A 19 -11.26 13.48 9.43
CA GLU A 19 -12.55 13.85 10.01
C GLU A 19 -12.98 15.26 9.59
N ASN A 20 -12.03 16.19 9.56
CA ASN A 20 -12.23 17.57 9.09
C ASN A 20 -12.40 17.69 7.57
N ARG A 21 -12.38 16.58 6.82
CA ARG A 21 -12.52 16.55 5.35
C ARG A 21 -11.54 17.48 4.62
N GLU A 22 -10.30 17.59 5.11
CA GLU A 22 -9.26 18.36 4.44
C GLU A 22 -9.10 17.86 2.99
N THR A 23 -9.13 18.77 2.02
CA THR A 23 -9.37 18.45 0.61
C THR A 23 -8.28 17.56 -0.04
N ASP A 24 -7.12 17.42 0.59
CA ASP A 24 -5.95 16.69 0.05
C ASP A 24 -5.41 15.59 0.98
N ILE A 25 -6.02 15.36 2.14
CA ILE A 25 -5.46 14.44 3.15
C ILE A 25 -5.37 13.01 2.63
N ILE A 26 -6.39 12.56 1.90
CA ILE A 26 -6.43 11.22 1.31
C ILE A 26 -5.32 11.04 0.28
N THR A 27 -5.13 12.04 -0.60
CA THR A 27 -4.06 12.03 -1.61
C THR A 27 -2.68 11.99 -0.95
N LYS A 28 -2.44 12.80 0.09
CA LYS A 28 -1.17 12.79 0.83
C LYS A 28 -0.89 11.44 1.50
N ILE A 29 -1.91 10.82 2.12
CA ILE A 29 -1.78 9.49 2.73
C ILE A 29 -1.43 8.44 1.66
N GLN A 30 -2.08 8.49 0.49
CA GLN A 30 -1.77 7.61 -0.63
C GLN A 30 -0.33 7.80 -1.12
N GLU A 31 0.16 9.03 -1.23
CA GLU A 31 1.55 9.30 -1.61
C GLU A 31 2.56 8.76 -0.59
N TYR A 32 2.32 8.97 0.70
CA TYR A 32 3.18 8.43 1.76
C TYR A 32 3.22 6.91 1.71
N TYR A 33 2.06 6.28 1.55
CA TYR A 33 1.96 4.82 1.41
C TYR A 33 2.74 4.32 0.21
N LEU A 34 2.59 4.96 -0.96
CA LEU A 34 3.36 4.60 -2.15
C LEU A 34 4.86 4.80 -1.93
N LYS A 35 5.30 5.89 -1.30
CA LYS A 35 6.74 6.16 -1.02
C LYS A 35 7.35 5.12 -0.08
N ALA A 36 6.60 4.65 0.92
CA ALA A 36 7.05 3.67 1.90
C ALA A 36 6.98 2.21 1.40
N GLN A 37 6.53 1.98 0.17
CA GLN A 37 6.22 0.64 -0.30
C GLN A 37 7.49 -0.22 -0.51
N TYR A 38 7.64 -1.25 0.33
CA TYR A 38 8.62 -2.31 0.16
C TYR A 38 8.36 -3.02 -1.18
N ARG A 39 9.41 -3.27 -1.98
CA ARG A 39 9.35 -3.94 -3.31
C ARG A 39 8.72 -3.14 -4.46
N LYS A 40 8.79 -1.81 -4.41
CA LYS A 40 8.28 -0.91 -5.46
C LYS A 40 8.90 -1.16 -6.86
N GLU A 41 10.13 -1.66 -6.91
CA GLU A 41 10.87 -1.87 -8.15
C GLU A 41 11.29 -3.32 -8.33
N GLY A 42 11.33 -3.76 -9.59
CA GLY A 42 11.75 -5.10 -9.96
C GLY A 42 10.65 -6.15 -9.88
N TYR A 43 11.07 -7.38 -10.18
CA TYR A 43 10.23 -8.56 -10.11
C TYR A 43 10.49 -9.29 -8.80
N HIS A 44 9.42 -9.61 -8.07
CA HIS A 44 9.48 -10.28 -6.78
C HIS A 44 8.66 -11.57 -6.81
N PRO A 45 9.03 -12.57 -5.99
CA PRO A 45 8.22 -13.76 -5.81
C PRO A 45 6.96 -13.43 -5.01
N TYR A 46 5.84 -13.95 -5.50
CA TYR A 46 4.51 -13.96 -4.90
C TYR A 46 3.99 -15.39 -4.91
N CYS A 47 3.03 -15.70 -4.04
CA CYS A 47 2.36 -17.00 -4.01
C CYS A 47 0.86 -16.78 -3.92
N ASP A 48 0.10 -17.48 -4.75
CA ASP A 48 -1.35 -17.56 -4.65
C ASP A 48 -1.80 -19.03 -4.59
N ALA A 49 -3.11 -19.27 -4.59
CA ALA A 49 -3.67 -20.63 -4.54
C ALA A 49 -3.23 -21.55 -5.71
N LYS A 50 -2.68 -20.99 -6.80
CA LYS A 50 -2.15 -21.72 -7.96
C LYS A 50 -0.63 -21.93 -7.90
N GLY A 51 0.02 -21.47 -6.83
CA GLY A 51 1.45 -21.63 -6.59
C GLY A 51 2.24 -20.32 -6.69
N GLU A 52 3.56 -20.46 -6.73
CA GLU A 52 4.48 -19.32 -6.78
C GLU A 52 4.57 -18.73 -8.18
N PHE A 53 4.66 -17.41 -8.25
CA PHE A 53 4.87 -16.66 -9.48
C PHE A 53 5.74 -15.43 -9.24
N THR A 54 6.37 -14.95 -10.30
CA THR A 54 7.19 -13.75 -10.26
C THR A 54 6.46 -12.60 -10.94
N ALA A 55 6.28 -11.49 -10.22
CA ALA A 55 5.57 -10.32 -10.75
C ALA A 55 6.19 -9.00 -10.27
N LYS A 56 5.85 -7.92 -10.96
CA LYS A 56 6.12 -6.55 -10.53
C LYS A 56 4.84 -5.92 -10.00
N LEU A 57 4.94 -5.20 -8.89
CA LEU A 57 3.85 -4.35 -8.44
C LEU A 57 3.72 -3.14 -9.36
N ILE A 58 2.54 -2.96 -9.95
CA ILE A 58 2.24 -1.84 -10.85
C ILE A 58 1.66 -0.67 -10.06
N ARG A 59 0.67 -0.93 -9.22
CA ARG A 59 0.02 0.06 -8.36
C ARG A 59 -0.77 -0.61 -7.26
N VAL A 60 -1.17 0.20 -6.28
CA VAL A 60 -2.20 -0.14 -5.31
C VAL A 60 -3.41 0.72 -5.64
N GLU A 61 -4.57 0.10 -5.78
CA GLU A 61 -5.83 0.80 -6.01
C GLU A 61 -6.32 1.47 -4.71
N PRO A 62 -7.17 2.51 -4.78
CA PRO A 62 -7.65 3.24 -3.59
C PRO A 62 -8.34 2.36 -2.56
N ASP A 63 -8.90 1.23 -2.99
CA ASP A 63 -9.56 0.22 -2.16
C ASP A 63 -8.56 -0.76 -1.49
N GLY A 64 -7.25 -0.55 -1.68
CA GLY A 64 -6.18 -1.35 -1.10
C GLY A 64 -5.78 -2.58 -1.92
N HIS A 65 -6.35 -2.80 -3.11
CA HIS A 65 -5.95 -3.94 -3.94
C HIS A 65 -4.62 -3.72 -4.64
N LEU A 66 -3.79 -4.76 -4.65
CA LEU A 66 -2.53 -4.79 -5.36
C LEU A 66 -2.75 -5.21 -6.82
N ILE A 67 -2.22 -4.42 -7.75
CA ILE A 67 -2.17 -4.76 -9.17
C ILE A 67 -0.76 -5.23 -9.50
N LEU A 68 -0.64 -6.52 -9.78
CA LEU A 68 0.62 -7.18 -10.13
C LEU A 68 0.67 -7.50 -11.62
N LYS A 69 1.84 -7.37 -12.24
CA LYS A 69 2.09 -7.80 -13.62
C LYS A 69 3.16 -8.88 -13.63
N ASP A 70 2.81 -10.06 -14.14
CA ASP A 70 3.79 -11.14 -14.31
C ASP A 70 4.69 -10.94 -15.54
N LYS A 71 5.71 -11.79 -15.67
CA LYS A 71 6.67 -11.74 -16.81
C LYS A 71 6.01 -11.99 -18.17
N ASN A 72 4.88 -12.68 -18.20
CA ASN A 72 4.12 -12.95 -19.43
C ASN A 72 3.19 -11.78 -19.79
N GLY A 73 3.16 -10.74 -18.96
CA GLY A 73 2.36 -9.53 -19.17
C GLY A 73 0.96 -9.59 -18.57
N SER A 74 0.57 -10.67 -17.90
CA SER A 74 -0.76 -10.81 -17.30
C SER A 74 -0.89 -9.95 -16.06
N LEU A 75 -2.01 -9.21 -15.98
CA LEU A 75 -2.37 -8.42 -14.81
C LEU A 75 -3.21 -9.26 -13.84
N ARG A 76 -2.87 -9.18 -12.56
CA ARG A 76 -3.55 -9.88 -11.48
C ARG A 76 -3.89 -8.90 -10.37
N LYS A 77 -5.14 -8.93 -9.90
CA LYS A 77 -5.65 -8.09 -8.80
C LYS A 77 -5.78 -8.96 -7.55
N TYR A 78 -5.13 -8.55 -6.47
CA TYR A 78 -5.19 -9.23 -5.17
C TYR A 78 -5.62 -8.25 -4.09
N ALA A 79 -6.47 -8.70 -3.17
CA ALA A 79 -6.70 -7.95 -1.93
C ALA A 79 -5.44 -8.01 -1.07
N PHE A 80 -5.12 -6.94 -0.36
CA PHE A 80 -4.07 -6.97 0.65
C PHE A 80 -4.52 -7.92 1.77
N GLN A 81 -3.94 -9.11 1.82
CA GLN A 81 -4.22 -10.05 2.89
C GLN A 81 -3.50 -9.55 4.14
N ARG A 82 -4.26 -9.11 5.14
CA ARG A 82 -3.73 -8.91 6.50
C ARG A 82 -3.21 -10.28 6.97
N SER A 83 -1.89 -10.39 7.07
CA SER A 83 -1.22 -11.43 7.86
C SER A 83 -1.68 -11.37 9.31
#